data_AF-B3SFP8-F1
#
_entry.id   AF-B3SFP8-F1
#
_cell.length_a   1.000
_cell.length_b   1.000
_cell.length_c   1.000
_cell.angle_alpha   90.00
_cell.angle_beta   90.00
_cell.angle_gamma   90.00
#
_symmetry.space_group_name_H-M   'P 1'
#
loop_
_entity.id
_entity.type
_entity.pdbx_description
1 polymer ?
#
loop_
_entity_poly.entity_id
_entity_poly.type
_entity_poly.pdbx_seq_one_letter_code
_entity_poly.pdbx_strand_id
1 'polypeptide(L)'
;MENLLPLVSETIYSQHELNDDGEITDSKYYRQAPVQKEGSFCTTIKIRANGHRLSVCGNPSRYNRIDNLFGYTSLDPCFGVYNTLLGSMGLPPLTKTTQFYHRQTKDGSIQVVGNGAKISRIDVTTNKAAGQGNESTYIKALSTVNYRNSIPKLFENGQTAGW
;
A
#
# COMPACT_ATOMS: atom_id res chain seq x y z
N MET A 1 -25.17 -17.21 -2.00
CA MET A 1 -23.72 -17.47 -1.84
C MET A 1 -23.05 -16.13 -1.67
N GLU A 2 -22.44 -15.86 -0.51
CA GLU A 2 -21.58 -14.67 -0.36
C GLU A 2 -20.42 -14.79 -1.34
N ASN A 3 -20.24 -13.80 -2.20
CA ASN A 3 -19.21 -13.80 -3.22
C ASN A 3 -17.88 -13.38 -2.57
N LEU A 4 -17.18 -14.34 -1.98
CA LEU A 4 -15.91 -14.11 -1.29
C LEU A 4 -14.79 -13.85 -2.31
N LEU A 5 -13.90 -12.93 -1.97
CA LEU A 5 -12.70 -12.66 -2.76
C LEU A 5 -11.79 -13.90 -2.79
N PRO A 6 -11.07 -14.14 -3.90
CA PRO A 6 -10.07 -15.20 -3.97
C PRO A 6 -9.02 -15.03 -2.87
N LEU A 7 -8.57 -16.17 -2.33
CA LEU A 7 -7.37 -16.20 -1.52
C LEU A 7 -6.16 -16.08 -2.44
N VAL A 8 -5.14 -15.34 -2.01
CA VAL A 8 -3.98 -15.01 -2.85
C VAL A 8 -2.70 -15.71 -2.40
N SER A 9 -2.66 -16.17 -1.14
CA SER A 9 -1.50 -16.83 -0.53
C SER A 9 -1.71 -18.34 -0.47
N GLU A 10 -0.63 -19.11 -0.63
CA GLU A 10 -0.62 -20.57 -0.43
C GLU A 10 -0.86 -20.96 1.04
N THR A 11 -0.41 -20.12 1.98
CA THR A 11 -0.60 -20.33 3.42
C THR A 11 -1.72 -19.44 3.96
N ILE A 12 -2.60 -20.01 4.78
CA ILE A 12 -3.69 -19.34 5.46
C ILE A 12 -3.59 -19.64 6.96
N TYR A 13 -3.83 -18.62 7.79
CA TYR A 13 -3.95 -18.76 9.23
C TYR A 13 -5.40 -18.49 9.64
N SER A 14 -6.02 -19.41 10.38
CA SER A 14 -7.30 -19.19 11.05
C SER A 14 -7.06 -18.95 12.54
N GLN A 15 -7.83 -18.03 13.11
CA GLN A 15 -7.83 -17.78 14.55
C GLN A 15 -9.21 -18.14 15.09
N HIS A 16 -9.23 -19.04 16.07
CA HIS A 16 -10.45 -19.49 16.72
C HIS A 16 -10.47 -19.00 18.16
N GLU A 17 -11.62 -18.47 18.58
CA GLU A 17 -11.86 -18.14 19.98
C GLU A 17 -12.55 -19.34 20.64
N LEU A 18 -12.05 -19.74 21.80
CA LEU A 18 -12.60 -20.83 22.61
C LEU A 18 -13.41 -20.22 23.75
N ASN A 19 -14.54 -20.84 24.11
CA ASN A 19 -15.19 -20.54 25.39
C ASN A 19 -14.45 -21.24 26.56
N ASP A 20 -14.93 -20.97 27.78
CA ASP A 20 -14.40 -21.55 29.01
C ASP A 20 -14.48 -23.09 29.03
N ASP A 21 -15.37 -23.68 28.23
CA ASP A 21 -15.55 -25.13 28.07
C ASP A 21 -14.65 -25.76 26.99
N GLY A 22 -13.84 -24.94 26.29
CA GLY A 22 -12.91 -25.40 25.24
C GLY A 22 -13.55 -25.62 23.87
N GLU A 23 -14.80 -25.22 23.67
CA GLU A 23 -15.49 -25.25 22.38
C GLU A 23 -15.22 -23.98 21.55
N ILE A 24 -15.14 -24.14 20.24
CA ILE A 24 -14.95 -23.02 19.31
C ILE A 24 -16.26 -22.21 19.23
N THR A 25 -16.23 -20.97 19.73
CA THR A 25 -17.40 -20.09 19.75
C THR A 25 -17.47 -19.15 18.56
N ASP A 26 -16.33 -18.76 17.99
CA ASP A 26 -16.29 -17.91 16.79
C ASP A 26 -15.09 -18.25 15.92
N SER A 27 -15.32 -18.44 14.63
CA SER A 27 -14.25 -18.63 13.63
C SER A 27 -13.92 -17.27 13.03
N LYS A 28 -12.87 -16.62 13.55
CA LYS A 28 -12.44 -15.31 13.06
C LYS A 28 -11.56 -15.44 11.82
N TYR A 29 -11.88 -14.56 10.87
CA TYR A 29 -11.15 -14.13 9.67
C TYR A 29 -9.90 -14.94 9.28
N TYR A 30 -9.92 -15.50 8.07
CA TYR A 30 -8.73 -16.01 7.42
C TYR A 30 -7.68 -14.90 7.26
N ARG A 31 -6.51 -15.07 7.86
CA ARG A 31 -5.35 -14.19 7.63
C ARG A 31 -4.43 -14.84 6.61
N GLN A 32 -3.96 -14.02 5.68
CA GLN A 32 -2.97 -14.43 4.69
C GLN A 32 -1.81 -13.47 4.69
N ALA A 33 -0.61 -13.99 4.43
CA ALA A 33 0.53 -13.17 4.11
C ALA A 33 0.26 -12.39 2.81
N PRO A 34 0.78 -11.16 2.67
CA PRO A 34 0.69 -10.45 1.41
C PRO A 34 1.56 -11.16 0.37
N VAL A 35 1.02 -11.36 -0.84
CA VAL A 35 1.81 -11.80 -1.99
C VAL A 35 2.63 -10.63 -2.50
N GLN A 36 3.91 -10.89 -2.76
CA GLN A 36 4.80 -9.93 -3.38
C GLN A 36 4.78 -10.17 -4.89
N LYS A 37 4.39 -9.15 -5.65
CA LYS A 37 4.57 -9.12 -7.09
C LYS A 37 5.83 -8.32 -7.38
N GLU A 38 6.89 -9.06 -7.70
CA GLU A 38 8.12 -8.48 -8.19
C GLU A 38 7.90 -7.90 -9.57
N GLY A 39 8.54 -6.77 -9.82
CA GLY A 39 8.65 -6.15 -11.12
C GLY A 39 10.13 -5.92 -11.45
N SER A 40 10.39 -5.38 -12.63
CA SER A 40 11.73 -5.01 -13.05
C SER A 40 12.37 -4.00 -12.11
N PHE A 41 13.71 -3.92 -12.12
CA PHE A 41 14.50 -2.93 -11.38
C PHE A 41 14.29 -2.99 -9.84
N CYS A 42 14.15 -4.21 -9.31
CA CYS A 42 13.95 -4.50 -7.89
C CYS A 42 12.74 -3.76 -7.31
N THR A 43 11.63 -3.74 -8.05
CA THR A 43 10.38 -3.13 -7.60
C THR A 43 9.42 -4.18 -7.11
N THR A 44 8.62 -3.84 -6.11
CA THR A 44 7.68 -4.79 -5.53
C THR A 44 6.38 -4.09 -5.17
N ILE A 45 5.27 -4.73 -5.55
CA ILE A 45 3.93 -4.37 -5.08
C ILE A 45 3.43 -5.53 -4.21
N LYS A 46 2.91 -5.20 -3.03
CA LYS A 46 2.35 -6.13 -2.06
C LYS A 46 0.83 -6.14 -2.21
N ILE A 47 0.25 -7.32 -2.37
CA ILE A 47 -1.19 -7.53 -2.52
C ILE A 47 -1.67 -8.46 -1.41
N ARG A 48 -2.75 -8.09 -0.72
CA ARG A 48 -3.39 -8.91 0.32
C ARG A 48 -4.88 -9.04 0.04
N ALA A 49 -5.39 -10.26 0.09
CA ALA A 49 -6.82 -10.56 0.08
C ALA A 49 -7.16 -11.51 1.25
N ASN A 50 -8.30 -11.30 1.90
CA ASN A 50 -8.74 -12.13 3.04
C ASN A 50 -10.21 -12.58 2.92
N GLY A 51 -10.70 -12.78 1.71
CA GLY A 51 -12.11 -13.13 1.43
C GLY A 51 -13.07 -11.93 1.45
N HIS A 52 -12.82 -10.91 2.26
CA HIS A 52 -13.71 -9.74 2.37
C HIS A 52 -13.05 -8.41 2.02
N ARG A 53 -11.73 -8.32 2.11
CA ARG A 53 -10.96 -7.10 1.87
C ARG A 53 -9.77 -7.39 0.96
N LEU A 54 -9.66 -6.56 -0.08
CA LEU A 54 -8.50 -6.46 -0.95
C LEU A 54 -7.68 -5.22 -0.56
N SER A 55 -6.36 -5.34 -0.51
CA SER A 55 -5.45 -4.23 -0.25
C SER A 55 -4.21 -4.36 -1.14
N VAL A 56 -3.79 -3.23 -1.72
CA VAL A 56 -2.61 -3.10 -2.55
C VAL A 56 -1.70 -2.03 -1.95
N CYS A 57 -0.39 -2.29 -1.89
CA CYS A 57 0.61 -1.39 -1.34
C CYS A 57 1.91 -1.47 -2.15
N GLY A 58 2.48 -0.33 -2.52
CA GLY A 58 3.72 -0.23 -3.29
C GLY A 58 3.79 1.09 -4.04
N ASN A 59 4.89 1.35 -4.74
CA ASN A 59 5.02 2.54 -5.58
C ASN A 59 4.69 2.18 -7.05
N PRO A 60 3.51 2.55 -7.56
CA PRO A 60 3.09 2.20 -8.92
C PRO A 60 3.85 3.02 -9.97
N SER A 61 4.34 4.20 -9.61
CA SER A 61 5.17 5.05 -10.48
C SER A 61 6.56 4.46 -10.72
N ARG A 62 7.00 3.52 -9.88
CA ARG A 62 8.29 2.83 -10.00
C ARG A 62 8.16 1.45 -10.65
N TYR A 63 7.01 0.79 -10.47
CA TYR A 63 6.83 -0.61 -10.86
C TYR A 63 7.06 -0.84 -12.36
N ASN A 64 7.92 -1.81 -12.70
CA ASN A 64 8.31 -2.13 -14.08
C ASN A 64 8.86 -0.95 -14.90
N ARG A 65 9.43 0.08 -14.25
CA ARG A 65 9.98 1.26 -14.94
C ARG A 65 11.47 1.45 -14.65
N ILE A 66 12.23 1.69 -15.72
CA ILE A 66 13.65 2.02 -15.62
C ILE A 66 13.85 3.46 -15.11
N ASP A 67 13.06 4.40 -15.63
CA ASP A 67 13.03 5.77 -15.16
C ASP A 67 11.96 5.93 -14.08
N ASN A 68 12.44 6.13 -12.86
CA ASN A 68 11.66 6.36 -11.65
C ASN A 68 11.88 7.76 -11.05
N LEU A 69 12.61 8.64 -11.74
CA LEU A 69 12.82 10.00 -11.28
C LEU A 69 11.49 10.74 -11.32
N PHE A 70 10.77 10.64 -12.44
CA PHE A 70 9.45 11.25 -12.61
C PHE A 70 8.33 10.22 -12.55
N GLY A 71 7.49 10.32 -11.51
CA GLY A 71 6.31 9.48 -11.35
C GLY A 71 5.08 9.97 -12.13
N TYR A 72 3.96 9.29 -11.94
CA TYR A 72 2.67 9.74 -12.47
C TYR A 72 2.22 11.04 -11.78
N THR A 73 1.61 11.94 -12.56
CA THR A 73 1.10 13.24 -12.09
C THR A 73 -0.33 13.17 -11.56
N SER A 74 -1.01 12.03 -11.72
CA SER A 74 -2.36 11.79 -11.22
C SER A 74 -2.51 10.35 -10.71
N LEU A 75 -3.56 10.09 -9.95
CA LEU A 75 -3.80 8.77 -9.36
C LEU A 75 -4.36 7.76 -10.36
N ASP A 76 -5.06 8.20 -11.40
CA ASP A 76 -5.73 7.29 -12.35
C ASP A 76 -4.75 6.30 -13.03
N PRO A 77 -3.59 6.74 -13.56
CA PRO A 77 -2.56 5.83 -14.06
C PRO A 77 -2.01 4.88 -12.99
N CYS A 78 -1.86 5.36 -11.74
CA CYS A 78 -1.41 4.53 -10.61
C CYS A 78 -2.38 3.36 -10.37
N PHE A 79 -3.69 3.65 -10.37
CA PHE A 79 -4.72 2.62 -10.26
C PHE A 79 -4.75 1.70 -11.50
N GLY A 80 -4.43 2.19 -12.69
CA GLY A 80 -4.25 1.36 -13.88
C GLY A 80 -3.17 0.28 -13.71
N VAL A 81 -2.01 0.64 -13.14
CA VAL A 81 -0.94 -0.32 -12.82
C VAL A 81 -1.43 -1.38 -11.83
N TYR A 82 -2.08 -0.97 -10.75
CA TYR A 82 -2.64 -1.90 -9.78
C TYR A 82 -3.71 -2.81 -10.39
N ASN A 83 -4.63 -2.27 -11.17
CA ASN A 83 -5.72 -3.03 -11.76
C ASN A 83 -5.23 -4.03 -12.80
N THR A 84 -4.15 -3.73 -13.51
CA THR A 84 -3.48 -4.69 -14.41
C THR A 84 -2.94 -5.89 -13.62
N LEU A 85 -2.30 -5.66 -12.47
CA LEU A 85 -1.81 -6.72 -11.59
C LEU A 85 -2.93 -7.52 -10.93
N LEU A 86 -4.00 -6.85 -10.52
CA LEU A 86 -5.16 -7.52 -9.93
C LEU A 86 -5.86 -8.40 -10.97
N GLY A 87 -6.05 -7.89 -12.19
CA GLY A 87 -6.63 -8.64 -13.29
C GLY A 87 -5.84 -9.91 -13.64
N SER A 88 -4.50 -9.85 -13.64
CA SER A 88 -3.66 -11.04 -13.88
C SER A 88 -3.76 -12.10 -12.78
N MET A 89 -4.30 -11.74 -11.61
CA MET A 89 -4.57 -12.66 -10.49
C MET A 89 -6.06 -13.05 -10.39
N GLY A 90 -6.91 -12.61 -11.33
CA GLY A 90 -8.36 -12.83 -11.25
C GLY A 90 -9.05 -12.06 -10.11
N LEU A 91 -8.41 -11.01 -9.58
CA LEU A 91 -8.94 -10.16 -8.51
C LEU A 91 -9.74 -8.99 -9.10
N PRO A 92 -10.76 -8.49 -8.38
CA PRO A 92 -11.54 -7.36 -8.84
C PRO A 92 -10.70 -6.08 -8.89
N PRO A 93 -10.99 -5.16 -9.83
CA PRO A 93 -10.29 -3.90 -9.94
C PRO A 93 -10.62 -2.96 -8.77
N LEU A 94 -9.69 -2.06 -8.46
CA LEU A 94 -9.91 -0.90 -7.62
C LEU A 94 -10.63 0.18 -8.44
N THR A 95 -11.85 0.53 -8.04
CA THR A 95 -12.70 1.52 -8.72
C THR A 95 -12.89 2.79 -7.89
N LYS A 96 -13.26 3.89 -8.54
CA LYS A 96 -13.65 5.12 -7.84
C LYS A 96 -14.98 4.88 -7.11
N THR A 97 -15.08 5.39 -5.89
CA THR A 97 -16.35 5.37 -5.14
C THR A 97 -17.35 6.30 -5.81
N THR A 98 -18.52 5.77 -6.20
CA THR A 98 -19.61 6.54 -6.80
C THR A 98 -20.82 6.67 -5.89
N GLN A 99 -20.96 5.78 -4.90
CA GLN A 99 -22.07 5.76 -3.96
C GLN A 99 -21.58 5.39 -2.56
N PHE A 100 -22.29 5.91 -1.55
CA PHE A 100 -22.10 5.58 -0.15
C PHE A 100 -23.39 4.99 0.42
N TYR A 101 -23.24 4.02 1.31
CA TYR A 101 -24.33 3.36 2.02
C TYR A 101 -24.08 3.41 3.52
N HIS A 102 -25.17 3.44 4.29
CA HIS A 102 -25.12 3.21 5.72
C HIS A 102 -25.30 1.72 5.99
N ARG A 103 -24.38 1.15 6.75
CA ARG A 103 -24.46 -0.23 7.23
C ARG A 103 -24.45 -0.22 8.74
N GLN A 104 -25.35 -0.98 9.35
CA GLN A 104 -25.31 -1.25 10.78
C GLN A 104 -24.45 -2.50 11.04
N THR A 105 -23.58 -2.44 12.03
CA THR A 105 -22.80 -3.60 12.49
C THR A 105 -23.58 -4.38 13.54
N LYS A 106 -23.08 -5.57 13.91
CA LYS A 106 -23.75 -6.46 14.89
C LYS A 106 -23.91 -5.80 16.27
N ASP A 107 -23.01 -4.90 16.63
CA ASP A 107 -23.01 -4.07 17.84
C ASP A 107 -23.95 -2.85 17.75
N GLY A 108 -24.68 -2.69 16.65
CA GLY A 108 -25.64 -1.61 16.45
C GLY A 108 -25.03 -0.28 15.96
N SER A 109 -23.70 -0.18 15.83
CA SER A 109 -23.04 1.02 15.31
C SER A 109 -23.28 1.22 13.81
N ILE A 110 -23.46 2.48 13.40
CA ILE A 110 -23.71 2.85 12.01
C ILE A 110 -22.39 3.25 11.35
N GLN A 111 -22.05 2.58 10.25
CA GLN A 111 -20.86 2.85 9.45
C GLN A 111 -21.24 3.30 8.04
N VAL A 112 -20.47 4.25 7.49
CA VAL A 112 -20.59 4.66 6.08
C VAL A 112 -19.60 3.85 5.25
N VAL A 113 -20.11 3.15 4.23
CA VAL A 113 -19.33 2.28 3.35
C VAL A 113 -19.51 2.72 1.91
N GLY A 114 -18.41 2.92 1.18
CA GLY A 114 -18.43 3.23 -0.25
C GLY A 114 -18.39 1.96 -1.11
N ASN A 115 -18.91 2.06 -2.34
CA ASN A 115 -18.82 0.98 -3.34
C ASN A 115 -17.48 0.90 -4.10
N GLY A 116 -16.51 1.74 -3.75
CA GLY A 116 -15.21 1.82 -4.42
C GLY A 116 -14.01 1.62 -3.47
N ALA A 117 -12.82 1.76 -4.03
CA ALA A 117 -11.58 1.63 -3.29
C ALA A 117 -11.36 2.83 -2.34
N LYS A 118 -10.96 2.53 -1.10
CA LYS A 118 -10.53 3.53 -0.12
C LYS A 118 -9.01 3.67 -0.17
N ILE A 119 -8.52 4.90 -0.31
CA ILE A 119 -7.09 5.21 -0.14
C ILE A 119 -6.79 5.38 1.35
N SER A 120 -5.92 4.53 1.89
CA SER A 120 -5.51 4.61 3.30
C SER A 120 -4.26 5.45 3.53
N ARG A 121 -3.38 5.56 2.54
CA ARG A 121 -2.11 6.31 2.60
C ARG A 121 -1.67 6.70 1.19
N ILE A 122 -1.13 7.91 1.06
CA ILE A 122 -0.43 8.37 -0.14
C ILE A 122 0.90 8.95 0.33
N ASP A 123 2.00 8.44 -0.21
CA ASP A 123 3.33 9.04 -0.05
C ASP A 123 3.65 9.82 -1.33
N VAL A 124 3.85 11.14 -1.21
CA VAL A 124 4.16 12.02 -2.34
C VAL A 124 5.63 12.41 -2.29
N THR A 125 6.29 12.37 -3.44
CA THR A 125 7.68 12.80 -3.61
C THR A 125 7.71 14.01 -4.54
N THR A 126 8.61 14.96 -4.30
CA THR A 126 8.84 16.09 -5.18
C THR A 126 10.32 16.15 -5.50
N ASN A 127 10.64 16.19 -6.79
CA ASN A 127 12.01 16.44 -7.23
C ASN A 127 12.32 17.93 -7.11
N LYS A 128 13.50 18.24 -6.60
CA LYS A 128 14.04 19.60 -6.49
C LYS A 128 15.35 19.64 -7.26
N ALA A 129 15.62 20.77 -7.91
CA ALA A 129 16.90 21.02 -8.57
C ALA A 129 17.66 22.11 -7.81
N ALA A 130 18.97 21.94 -7.70
CA ALA A 130 19.89 22.99 -7.28
C ALA A 130 20.45 23.69 -8.53
N GLY A 131 20.97 24.91 -8.38
CA GLY A 131 21.76 25.54 -9.44
C GLY A 131 23.02 24.71 -9.70
N GLN A 132 23.46 24.66 -10.95
CA GLN A 132 24.61 23.86 -11.38
C GLN A 132 25.82 24.05 -10.44
N GLY A 133 26.40 22.95 -9.97
CA GLY A 133 27.56 22.94 -9.06
C GLY A 133 27.22 23.12 -7.58
N ASN A 134 25.95 23.36 -7.22
CA ASN A 134 25.50 23.52 -5.84
C ASN A 134 24.89 22.26 -5.24
N GLU A 135 24.85 21.14 -5.97
CA GLU A 135 24.17 19.91 -5.58
C GLU A 135 24.74 19.36 -4.26
N SER A 136 26.07 19.25 -4.18
CA SER A 136 26.75 18.76 -2.96
C SER A 136 26.60 19.74 -1.79
N THR A 137 26.63 21.04 -2.04
CA THR A 137 26.41 22.06 -1.00
C THR A 137 24.99 21.98 -0.44
N TYR A 138 24.00 21.80 -1.32
CA TYR A 138 22.61 21.63 -0.94
C TYR A 138 22.39 20.35 -0.10
N ILE A 139 22.97 19.22 -0.51
CA ILE A 139 22.89 17.95 0.24
C ILE A 139 23.55 18.09 1.62
N LYS A 140 24.72 18.73 1.71
CA LYS A 140 25.38 19.01 2.99
C LYS A 140 24.52 19.87 3.89
N ALA A 141 23.92 20.95 3.36
CA ALA A 141 23.01 21.80 4.11
C ALA A 141 21.77 21.04 4.60
N LEU A 142 21.19 20.15 3.78
CA LEU A 142 20.08 19.29 4.23
C LEU A 142 20.51 18.37 5.38
N SER A 143 21.73 17.85 5.35
CA SER A 143 22.25 16.97 6.39
C SER A 143 22.54 17.65 7.73
N THR A 144 22.28 18.96 7.88
CA THR A 144 22.36 19.67 9.16
C THR A 144 21.01 19.98 9.79
N VAL A 145 19.90 19.69 9.08
CA VAL A 145 18.54 20.02 9.53
C VAL A 145 17.85 18.77 10.06
N ASN A 146 17.28 18.82 11.27
CA ASN A 146 16.48 17.73 11.81
C ASN A 146 15.14 17.62 11.09
N TYR A 147 14.68 16.38 10.85
CA TYR A 147 13.31 16.13 10.40
C TYR A 147 12.49 15.57 11.56
N ARG A 148 11.69 16.43 12.21
CA ARG A 148 10.99 16.09 13.46
C ARG A 148 11.99 15.58 14.51
N ASN A 149 11.87 14.33 14.92
CA ASN A 149 12.74 13.68 15.90
C ASN A 149 13.89 12.89 15.25
N SER A 150 13.97 12.86 13.92
CA SER A 150 15.03 12.18 13.20
C SER A 150 16.27 13.07 13.04
N ILE A 151 17.42 12.52 13.43
CA ILE A 151 18.73 13.16 13.33
C ILE A 151 19.28 12.91 11.93
N PRO A 152 19.74 13.95 11.22
CA PRO A 152 20.24 13.81 9.86
C PRO A 152 21.55 13.02 9.81
N LYS A 153 21.74 12.28 8.72
CA LYS A 153 22.98 11.60 8.37
C LYS A 153 23.39 11.92 6.94
N LEU A 154 24.60 12.42 6.76
CA LEU A 154 25.27 12.45 5.46
C LEU A 154 25.95 11.09 5.23
N PHE A 155 25.70 10.47 4.07
CA PHE A 155 26.34 9.22 3.70
C PHE A 155 27.77 9.45 3.20
N GLU A 156 28.62 8.41 3.22
CA GLU A 156 30.06 8.49 2.96
C GLU A 156 30.42 9.11 1.60
N ASN A 157 29.59 8.89 0.59
CA ASN A 157 29.79 9.46 -0.75
C ASN A 157 29.47 10.96 -0.83
N GLY A 158 28.89 11.56 0.21
CA GLY A 158 28.47 12.97 0.23
C GLY A 158 27.33 13.33 -0.73
N GLN A 159 26.74 12.34 -1.41
CA GLN A 159 25.70 12.52 -2.43
C GLN A 159 24.30 12.11 -1.92
N THR A 160 24.18 11.79 -0.63
CA THR A 160 22.90 11.41 -0.04
C THR A 160 22.85 11.90 1.40
N ALA A 161 21.72 12.51 1.76
CA ALA A 161 21.35 12.82 3.14
C ALA A 161 20.09 12.03 3.49
N GLY A 162 20.02 11.50 4.72
CA GLY A 162 18.88 10.77 5.23
C GLY A 162 18.54 11.14 6.67
N TRP A 163 17.41 10.64 7.15
CA TRP A 163 16.80 10.87 8.46
C TRP A 163 16.17 9.58 8.98
#